data_AF-A0A949X9M1-F1
#
_entry.id   AF-A0A949X9M1-F1
#
_cell.length_a   1.000
_cell.length_b   1.000
_cell.length_c   1.000
_cell.angle_alpha   90.00
_cell.angle_beta   90.00
_cell.angle_gamma   90.00
#
_symmetry.space_group_name_H-M   'P 1'
#
loop_
_entity.id
_entity.type
_entity.pdbx_description
1 polymer ?
#
loop_
_entity_poly.entity_id
_entity_poly.type
_entity_poly.pdbx_seq_one_letter_code
_entity_poly.pdbx_strand_id
1 'polypeptide(L)'
;MGKKLVAASSAHVAQTSDNEPPPGPDAKINISYSRPGDYLNSLTVTEYSSAETVITESGKGSPASIIRFEGGVVIWQIGVAERLLADVPMFGGRKLFVVTEVIYGKLPANFVSTIPESGPPQPLEPDRYYVFTVSRASGATSYEAVKVNGDGSLEAYAAEPRAGDSFRLCCGLAPDFVVNANAMTTPGNP
;
A
#
# COMPACT_ATOMS: atom_id res chain seq x y z
N MET A 1 -42.71 -42.24 48.04
CA MET A 1 -41.33 -41.94 47.59
C MET A 1 -41.23 -42.26 46.12
N GLY A 2 -40.86 -41.31 45.27
CA GLY A 2 -40.76 -41.48 43.81
C GLY A 2 -41.00 -40.17 43.08
N LYS A 3 -39.96 -39.34 42.93
CA LYS A 3 -39.98 -38.16 42.05
C LYS A 3 -39.05 -38.43 40.87
N LYS A 4 -39.62 -38.32 39.67
CA LYS A 4 -39.02 -38.56 38.36
C LYS A 4 -38.33 -37.28 37.88
N LEU A 5 -37.07 -37.39 37.46
CA LEU A 5 -36.31 -36.31 36.83
C LEU A 5 -36.82 -36.02 35.42
N VAL A 6 -36.85 -34.73 35.04
CA VAL A 6 -36.88 -34.28 33.65
C VAL A 6 -35.70 -33.31 33.48
N ALA A 7 -34.77 -33.68 32.60
CA ALA A 7 -33.62 -32.88 32.22
C ALA A 7 -34.03 -31.85 31.15
N ALA A 8 -33.67 -30.59 31.35
CA ALA A 8 -33.75 -29.55 30.32
C ALA A 8 -32.39 -29.43 29.64
N SER A 9 -32.38 -29.69 28.33
CA SER A 9 -31.21 -29.54 27.47
C SER A 9 -31.10 -28.07 27.06
N SER A 10 -30.09 -27.36 27.57
CA SER A 10 -29.76 -26.01 27.10
C SER A 10 -28.93 -26.13 25.82
N ALA A 11 -29.57 -25.89 24.68
CA ALA A 11 -28.87 -25.70 23.42
C ALA A 11 -28.00 -24.44 23.49
N HIS A 12 -26.69 -24.60 23.43
CA HIS A 12 -25.75 -23.52 23.17
C HIS A 12 -25.95 -23.05 21.73
N VAL A 13 -26.44 -21.82 21.55
CA VAL A 13 -26.36 -21.12 20.27
C VAL A 13 -24.92 -20.67 20.11
N ALA A 14 -24.18 -21.29 19.20
CA ALA A 14 -22.89 -20.81 18.76
C ALA A 14 -23.11 -19.50 17.97
N GLN A 15 -22.71 -18.36 18.54
CA GLN A 15 -22.52 -17.13 17.77
C GLN A 15 -21.19 -17.26 17.02
N THR A 16 -21.25 -17.59 15.74
CA THR A 16 -20.16 -17.34 14.79
C THR A 16 -20.04 -15.82 14.63
N SER A 17 -18.98 -15.26 15.18
CA SER A 17 -18.56 -13.88 14.92
C SER A 17 -17.94 -13.79 13.51
N ASP A 18 -18.79 -13.70 12.49
CA ASP A 18 -18.41 -13.22 11.15
C ASP A 18 -18.24 -11.70 11.21
N ASN A 19 -17.16 -11.26 11.87
CA ASN A 19 -16.76 -9.85 11.90
C ASN A 19 -15.45 -9.70 11.12
N GLU A 20 -15.41 -10.27 9.90
CA GLU A 20 -14.34 -9.97 8.95
C GLU A 20 -14.60 -8.57 8.40
N PRO A 21 -13.64 -7.62 8.53
CA PRO A 21 -13.79 -6.30 7.95
C PRO A 21 -14.10 -6.41 6.45
N PRO A 22 -14.97 -5.53 5.90
CA PRO A 22 -15.22 -5.54 4.46
C PRO A 22 -13.90 -5.41 3.70
N PRO A 23 -13.75 -6.11 2.56
CA PRO A 23 -12.51 -6.05 1.79
C PRO A 23 -12.27 -4.60 1.36
N GLY A 24 -11.11 -4.06 1.74
CA GLY A 24 -10.66 -2.74 1.28
C GLY A 24 -10.35 -2.75 -0.22
N PRO A 25 -10.12 -1.57 -0.82
CA PRO A 25 -9.81 -1.47 -2.24
C PRO A 25 -8.50 -2.19 -2.58
N ASP A 26 -8.53 -2.97 -3.67
CA ASP A 26 -7.36 -3.66 -4.22
C ASP A 26 -6.48 -2.65 -4.99
N ALA A 27 -5.36 -2.22 -4.39
CA ALA A 27 -4.35 -1.43 -5.11
C ALA A 27 -3.43 -2.33 -5.95
N LYS A 28 -3.19 -1.92 -7.20
CA LYS A 28 -2.30 -2.61 -8.13
C LYS A 28 -1.16 -1.69 -8.55
N ILE A 29 0.08 -2.16 -8.40
CA ILE A 29 1.28 -1.44 -8.81
C ILE A 29 1.86 -2.11 -10.04
N ASN A 30 2.05 -1.33 -11.10
CA ASN A 30 2.72 -1.78 -12.31
C ASN A 30 4.22 -1.52 -12.19
N ILE A 31 5.03 -2.54 -12.45
CA ILE A 31 6.48 -2.48 -12.35
C ILE A 31 7.07 -2.57 -13.76
N SER A 32 7.74 -1.49 -14.17
CA SER A 32 8.51 -1.43 -15.41
C SER A 32 10.00 -1.63 -15.14
N TYR A 33 10.72 -2.19 -16.12
CA TYR A 33 12.16 -2.44 -16.06
C TYR A 33 12.85 -1.79 -17.24
N SER A 34 13.95 -1.06 -16.98
CA SER A 34 14.70 -0.36 -18.03
C SER A 34 15.92 -1.13 -18.53
N ARG A 35 16.29 -2.22 -17.86
CA ARG A 35 17.50 -3.01 -18.17
C ARG A 35 17.17 -4.50 -18.32
N PRO A 36 17.75 -5.19 -19.32
CA PRO A 36 17.67 -6.64 -19.39
C PRO A 36 18.24 -7.27 -18.12
N GLY A 37 17.51 -8.24 -17.59
CA GLY A 37 17.91 -8.98 -16.40
C GLY A 37 17.73 -8.26 -15.06
N ASP A 38 17.07 -7.09 -15.07
CA ASP A 38 16.60 -6.46 -13.84
C ASP A 38 15.33 -7.18 -13.32
N TYR A 39 15.12 -7.13 -12.01
CA TYR A 39 14.01 -7.80 -11.35
C TYR A 39 13.63 -7.09 -10.05
N LEU A 40 12.42 -7.37 -9.56
CA LEU A 40 11.94 -6.84 -8.29
C LEU A 40 12.79 -7.40 -7.14
N ASN A 41 13.42 -6.51 -6.37
CA ASN A 41 14.17 -6.88 -5.17
C ASN A 41 13.31 -6.77 -3.92
N SER A 42 12.62 -5.64 -3.75
CA SER A 42 11.66 -5.43 -2.67
C SER A 42 10.58 -4.42 -3.07
N LEU A 43 9.43 -4.53 -2.40
CA LEU A 43 8.36 -3.54 -2.46
C LEU A 43 7.97 -3.18 -1.04
N THR A 44 7.88 -1.89 -0.76
CA THR A 44 7.49 -1.33 0.55
C THR A 44 6.31 -0.41 0.37
N VAL A 45 5.36 -0.45 1.30
CA VAL A 45 4.19 0.42 1.34
C VAL A 45 4.19 1.16 2.66
N THR A 46 4.30 2.48 2.55
CA THR A 46 4.25 3.40 3.68
C THR A 46 2.91 4.12 3.66
N GLU A 47 2.13 3.99 4.74
CA GLU A 47 0.92 4.77 4.98
C GLU A 47 1.27 6.13 5.57
N TYR A 48 0.55 7.17 5.17
CA TYR A 48 0.65 8.51 5.72
C TYR A 48 -0.73 9.00 6.14
N SER A 49 -0.75 9.70 7.26
CA SER A 49 -1.97 10.22 7.88
C SER A 49 -2.54 11.44 7.16
N SER A 50 -1.69 12.22 6.48
CA SER A 50 -2.08 13.39 5.72
C SER A 50 -1.02 13.73 4.65
N ALA A 51 -1.40 14.64 3.76
CA ALA A 51 -0.53 15.24 2.76
C ALA A 51 -0.75 16.75 2.72
N GLU A 52 0.27 17.51 2.32
CA GLU A 52 0.20 18.96 2.12
C GLU A 52 0.91 19.33 0.81
N THR A 53 0.31 20.23 0.02
CA THR A 53 0.99 20.81 -1.15
C THR A 53 1.96 21.90 -0.67
N VAL A 54 3.26 21.66 -0.80
CA VAL A 54 4.30 22.62 -0.44
C VAL A 54 4.49 23.66 -1.55
N ILE A 55 4.59 23.19 -2.80
CA ILE A 55 4.86 24.03 -3.98
C ILE A 55 4.10 23.44 -5.17
N THR A 56 3.48 24.30 -5.97
CA THR A 56 2.98 23.93 -7.31
C THR A 56 3.90 24.55 -8.36
N GLU A 57 4.56 23.70 -9.16
CA GLU A 57 5.43 24.10 -10.25
C GLU A 57 4.62 24.28 -11.54
N SER A 58 4.30 25.53 -11.87
CA SER A 58 3.68 25.91 -13.14
C SER A 58 4.76 26.32 -14.16
N GLY A 59 5.47 25.34 -14.72
CA GLY A 59 6.51 25.55 -15.74
C GLY A 59 6.04 25.32 -17.17
N LYS A 60 6.92 25.54 -18.17
CA LYS A 60 6.69 25.17 -19.59
C LYS A 60 6.55 23.65 -19.83
N GLY A 61 6.70 22.82 -18.80
CA GLY A 61 6.49 21.37 -18.84
C GLY A 61 5.15 20.96 -18.23
N SER A 62 4.95 19.66 -18.02
CA SER A 62 3.79 19.16 -17.29
C SER A 62 3.78 19.72 -15.87
N PRO A 63 2.63 20.25 -15.38
CA PRO A 63 2.53 20.76 -14.03
C PRO A 63 2.88 19.65 -13.04
N ALA A 64 3.70 19.98 -12.04
CA ALA A 64 4.08 19.08 -10.98
C ALA A 64 3.88 19.77 -9.63
N SER A 65 3.56 19.00 -8.61
CA SER A 65 3.41 19.53 -7.25
C SER A 65 4.37 18.80 -6.33
N ILE A 66 5.01 19.54 -5.43
CA ILE A 66 5.76 18.97 -4.32
C ILE A 66 4.76 18.78 -3.18
N ILE A 67 4.51 17.51 -2.86
CA ILE A 67 3.62 17.10 -1.78
C ILE A 67 4.47 16.59 -0.63
N ARG A 68 4.19 17.07 0.58
CA ARG A 68 4.79 16.58 1.81
C ARG A 68 3.79 15.67 2.50
N PHE A 69 4.19 14.46 2.85
CA PHE A 69 3.36 13.52 3.58
C PHE A 69 3.78 13.48 5.05
N GLU A 70 2.83 13.22 5.95
CA GLU A 70 3.04 13.26 7.40
C GLU A 70 2.64 11.96 8.09
N GLY A 71 3.45 11.55 9.07
CA GLY A 71 3.19 10.37 9.90
C GLY A 71 3.47 9.03 9.22
N GLY A 72 4.47 8.97 8.33
CA GLY A 72 4.80 7.78 7.54
C GLY A 72 5.06 6.53 8.39
N VAL A 73 4.28 5.47 8.17
CA VAL A 73 4.45 4.15 8.80
C VAL A 73 4.47 3.06 7.74
N VAL A 74 5.48 2.17 7.78
CA VAL A 74 5.52 1.01 6.87
C VAL A 74 4.50 -0.02 7.32
N ILE A 75 3.52 -0.31 6.46
CA ILE A 75 2.42 -1.24 6.77
C ILE A 75 2.50 -2.55 6.00
N TRP A 76 3.25 -2.56 4.89
CA TRP A 76 3.49 -3.76 4.11
C TRP A 76 4.87 -3.72 3.46
N GLN A 77 5.60 -4.82 3.56
CA GLN A 77 6.89 -4.95 2.91
C GLN A 77 7.09 -6.39 2.45
N ILE A 78 7.48 -6.54 1.20
CA ILE A 78 7.83 -7.82 0.61
C ILE A 78 9.25 -7.78 0.03
N GLY A 79 9.93 -8.91 0.04
CA GLY A 79 11.27 -9.04 -0.51
C GLY A 79 11.51 -10.42 -1.10
N VAL A 80 12.56 -10.53 -1.91
CA VAL A 80 13.01 -11.82 -2.43
C VAL A 80 13.43 -12.73 -1.27
N ALA A 81 12.97 -13.97 -1.27
CA ALA A 81 13.37 -14.96 -0.27
C ALA A 81 14.83 -15.41 -0.48
N GLU A 82 15.80 -14.66 0.06
CA GLU A 82 17.24 -14.95 -0.11
C GLU A 82 17.61 -16.38 0.31
N ARG A 83 16.94 -16.90 1.34
CA ARG A 83 17.17 -18.27 1.84
C ARG A 83 16.71 -19.37 0.89
N LEU A 84 15.74 -19.12 0.01
CA LEU A 84 15.33 -20.07 -1.03
C LEU A 84 16.29 -20.08 -2.23
N LEU A 85 17.14 -19.05 -2.35
CA LEU A 85 18.12 -18.93 -3.43
C LEU A 85 19.51 -19.49 -3.06
N ALA A 86 19.76 -19.77 -1.78
CA ALA A 86 21.04 -20.30 -1.29
C ALA A 86 21.21 -21.82 -1.50
N ASP A 87 20.12 -22.57 -1.68
CA ASP A 87 20.10 -24.04 -1.65
C ASP A 87 20.14 -24.73 -3.03
N VAL A 88 20.58 -24.05 -4.09
CA VAL A 88 20.74 -24.68 -5.42
C VAL A 88 22.20 -24.63 -5.88
N PRO A 89 23.04 -25.62 -5.52
CA PRO A 89 24.49 -25.57 -5.76
C PRO A 89 24.93 -25.92 -7.18
N MET A 90 24.02 -26.13 -8.16
CA MET A 90 24.43 -26.77 -9.43
C MET A 90 23.78 -26.28 -10.72
N PHE A 91 22.82 -25.35 -10.70
CA PHE A 91 22.21 -24.83 -11.92
C PHE A 91 22.54 -23.34 -12.10
N GLY A 92 23.41 -23.07 -13.08
CA GLY A 92 23.79 -21.73 -13.48
C GLY A 92 22.57 -20.87 -13.84
N GLY A 93 22.41 -19.77 -13.10
CA GLY A 93 21.41 -18.74 -13.37
C GLY A 93 20.46 -18.53 -12.19
N ARG A 94 20.62 -17.42 -11.47
CA ARG A 94 19.56 -16.89 -10.59
C ARG A 94 18.31 -16.73 -11.45
N LYS A 95 17.23 -17.47 -11.17
CA LYS A 95 15.97 -17.31 -11.89
C LYS A 95 15.46 -15.89 -11.59
N LEU A 96 15.55 -15.01 -12.58
CA LEU A 96 15.21 -13.60 -12.44
C LEU A 96 13.68 -13.48 -12.34
N PHE A 97 13.18 -12.95 -11.23
CA PHE A 97 11.74 -12.80 -11.00
C PHE A 97 11.26 -11.47 -11.55
N VAL A 98 10.99 -11.45 -12.86
CA VAL A 98 10.45 -10.27 -13.55
C VAL A 98 8.95 -10.17 -13.26
N VAL A 99 8.62 -9.61 -12.10
CA VAL A 99 7.23 -9.32 -11.71
C VAL A 99 6.81 -8.01 -12.36
N THR A 100 5.73 -8.01 -13.15
CA THR A 100 5.22 -6.79 -13.82
C THR A 100 4.07 -6.14 -13.09
N GLU A 101 3.36 -6.88 -12.24
CA GLU A 101 2.23 -6.39 -11.44
C GLU A 101 2.33 -6.96 -10.03
N VAL A 102 2.13 -6.12 -9.02
CA VAL A 102 1.93 -6.54 -7.63
C VAL A 102 0.59 -6.01 -7.16
N ILE A 103 -0.20 -6.87 -6.53
CA ILE A 103 -1.46 -6.49 -5.88
C ILE A 103 -1.18 -6.37 -4.38
N TYR A 104 -1.58 -5.26 -3.78
CA TYR A 104 -1.43 -5.03 -2.35
C TYR A 104 -1.97 -6.20 -1.51
N GLY A 105 -1.20 -6.65 -0.53
CA GLY A 105 -1.55 -7.79 0.33
C GLY A 105 -1.46 -9.17 -0.32
N LYS A 106 -1.16 -9.27 -1.62
CA LYS A 106 -0.97 -10.57 -2.31
C LYS A 106 0.51 -10.77 -2.61
N LEU A 107 1.09 -11.82 -2.03
CA LEU A 107 2.50 -12.16 -2.24
C LEU A 107 2.71 -12.76 -3.64
N PRO A 108 3.61 -12.19 -4.46
CA PRO A 108 4.06 -12.84 -5.68
C PRO A 108 4.83 -14.13 -5.34
N ALA A 109 4.87 -15.08 -6.28
CA ALA A 109 5.62 -16.32 -6.09
C ALA A 109 7.11 -16.03 -5.82
N ASN A 110 7.70 -16.73 -4.84
CA ASN A 110 9.11 -16.60 -4.40
C ASN A 110 9.44 -15.30 -3.64
N PHE A 111 8.43 -14.52 -3.26
CA PHE A 111 8.56 -13.40 -2.34
C PHE A 111 8.07 -13.81 -0.95
N VAL A 112 8.60 -13.13 0.06
CA VAL A 112 8.16 -13.25 1.45
C VAL A 112 7.73 -11.89 1.95
N SER A 113 6.70 -11.88 2.80
CA SER A 113 6.32 -10.69 3.57
C SER A 113 7.27 -10.55 4.74
N THR A 114 7.88 -9.38 4.88
CA THR A 114 8.66 -9.01 6.07
C THR A 114 7.84 -8.15 7.01
N ILE A 115 6.89 -7.38 6.47
CA ILE A 115 5.94 -6.58 7.24
C ILE A 115 4.54 -6.79 6.63
N PRO A 116 3.52 -7.15 7.42
CA PRO A 116 3.66 -7.71 8.76
C PRO A 116 4.42 -9.04 8.72
N GLU A 117 5.05 -9.42 9.82
CA GLU A 117 5.76 -10.71 9.95
C GLU A 117 4.80 -11.91 9.92
N SER A 118 3.54 -11.68 10.29
CA SER A 118 2.48 -12.70 10.30
C SER A 118 1.15 -12.11 9.86
N GLY A 119 0.40 -12.91 9.09
CA GLY A 119 -0.91 -12.52 8.56
C GLY A 119 -0.84 -11.62 7.31
N PRO A 120 -2.01 -11.33 6.70
CA PRO A 120 -2.11 -10.32 5.66
C PRO A 120 -1.87 -8.91 6.22
N PRO A 121 -1.41 -7.94 5.42
CA PRO A 121 -1.39 -6.55 5.85
C PRO A 121 -2.82 -6.02 6.06
N GLN A 122 -2.93 -4.91 6.79
CA GLN A 122 -4.22 -4.25 6.99
C GLN A 122 -4.77 -3.74 5.66
N PRO A 123 -6.10 -3.75 5.43
CA PRO A 123 -6.67 -3.18 4.22
C PRO A 123 -6.33 -1.70 4.09
N LEU A 124 -6.29 -1.20 2.85
CA LEU A 124 -6.13 0.23 2.62
C LEU A 124 -7.36 0.98 3.13
N GLU A 125 -7.17 1.91 4.05
CA GLU A 125 -8.23 2.74 4.60
C GLU A 125 -8.61 3.89 3.65
N PRO A 126 -9.90 4.24 3.54
CA PRO A 126 -10.37 5.48 2.91
C PRO A 126 -9.77 6.73 3.54
N ASP A 127 -9.66 7.79 2.76
CA ASP A 127 -9.11 9.10 3.16
C ASP A 127 -7.66 9.05 3.67
N ARG A 128 -6.87 8.08 3.19
CA ARG A 128 -5.45 7.92 3.49
C ARG A 128 -4.56 8.05 2.26
N TYR A 129 -3.28 8.26 2.53
CA TYR A 129 -2.23 8.33 1.54
C TYR A 129 -1.23 7.18 1.72
N TYR A 130 -0.72 6.66 0.62
CA TYR A 130 0.25 5.58 0.61
C TYR A 130 1.36 5.91 -0.39
N VAL A 131 2.60 5.57 -0.06
CA VAL A 131 3.70 5.58 -1.02
C VAL A 131 4.22 4.17 -1.19
N PHE A 132 4.10 3.67 -2.42
CA PHE A 132 4.67 2.40 -2.85
C PHE A 132 6.09 2.66 -3.33
N THR A 133 7.05 2.01 -2.69
CA THR A 133 8.47 2.07 -3.04
C THR A 133 8.89 0.74 -3.63
N VAL A 134 9.29 0.75 -4.90
CA VAL A 134 9.72 -0.43 -5.65
C VAL A 134 11.22 -0.38 -5.83
N SER A 135 11.94 -1.25 -5.14
CA SER A 135 13.39 -1.42 -5.29
C SER A 135 13.70 -2.57 -6.23
N ARG A 136 14.56 -2.32 -7.22
CA ARG A 136 14.99 -3.32 -8.21
C ARG A 136 16.40 -3.78 -7.93
N ALA A 137 16.74 -4.99 -8.37
CA ALA A 137 18.06 -5.58 -8.16
C ALA A 137 19.20 -4.79 -8.84
N SER A 138 18.89 -4.03 -9.90
CA SER A 138 19.83 -3.08 -10.52
C SER A 138 20.23 -1.90 -9.62
N GLY A 139 19.55 -1.71 -8.48
CA GLY A 139 19.66 -0.54 -7.60
C GLY A 139 18.68 0.59 -7.97
N ALA A 140 17.94 0.46 -9.06
CA ALA A 140 16.92 1.44 -9.45
C ALA A 140 15.71 1.37 -8.50
N THR A 141 15.22 2.53 -8.08
CA THR A 141 14.03 2.65 -7.23
C THR A 141 13.00 3.53 -7.91
N SER A 142 11.73 3.12 -7.88
CA SER A 142 10.59 3.95 -8.33
C SER A 142 9.57 4.09 -7.23
N TYR A 143 8.86 5.21 -7.22
CA TYR A 143 7.87 5.55 -6.21
C TYR A 143 6.54 5.86 -6.88
N GLU A 144 5.46 5.41 -6.27
CA GLU A 144 4.09 5.71 -6.67
C GLU A 144 3.31 6.15 -5.43
N ALA A 145 2.78 7.37 -5.47
CA ALA A 145 1.93 7.90 -4.42
C ALA A 145 0.47 7.56 -4.76
N VAL A 146 -0.25 7.02 -3.80
CA VAL A 146 -1.65 6.60 -3.95
C VAL A 146 -2.48 7.30 -2.88
N LYS A 147 -3.58 7.92 -3.29
CA LYS A 147 -4.65 8.38 -2.39
C LYS A 147 -5.81 7.39 -2.49
N VAL A 148 -6.34 6.98 -1.34
CA VAL A 148 -7.63 6.28 -1.27
C VAL A 148 -8.67 7.33 -0.92
N ASN A 149 -9.62 7.58 -1.81
CA ASN A 149 -10.72 8.51 -1.55
C ASN A 149 -11.72 7.91 -0.54
N GLY A 150 -12.55 8.75 0.06
CA GLY A 150 -13.59 8.32 1.02
C GLY A 150 -14.58 7.27 0.48
N ASP A 151 -14.75 7.17 -0.85
CA ASP A 151 -15.55 6.14 -1.50
C ASP A 151 -14.79 4.82 -1.80
N GLY A 152 -13.51 4.75 -1.43
CA GLY A 152 -12.61 3.64 -1.70
C GLY A 152 -11.95 3.66 -3.09
N SER A 153 -12.25 4.66 -3.94
CA SER A 153 -11.56 4.80 -5.22
C SER A 153 -10.08 5.17 -5.03
N LEU A 154 -9.24 4.78 -5.98
CA LEU A 154 -7.79 4.96 -5.92
C LEU A 154 -7.33 5.99 -6.96
N GLU A 155 -6.51 6.93 -6.52
CA GLU A 155 -5.76 7.85 -7.38
C GLU A 155 -4.27 7.60 -7.22
N ALA A 156 -3.57 7.25 -8.29
CA ALA A 156 -2.16 6.90 -8.28
C ALA A 156 -1.34 7.85 -9.16
N TYR A 157 -0.20 8.29 -8.63
CA TYR A 157 0.71 9.22 -9.31
C TYR A 157 2.15 8.75 -9.19
N ALA A 158 2.90 8.83 -10.30
CA ALA A 158 4.34 8.66 -10.25
C ALA A 158 4.97 9.73 -9.35
N ALA A 159 5.84 9.29 -8.45
CA ALA A 159 6.45 10.13 -7.44
C ALA A 159 7.98 10.15 -7.59
N GLU A 160 8.58 11.32 -7.39
CA GLU A 160 10.02 11.52 -7.31
C GLU A 160 10.39 11.96 -5.88
N PRO A 161 11.24 11.25 -5.14
CA PRO A 161 11.57 11.60 -3.77
C PRO A 161 12.30 12.95 -3.71
N ARG A 162 11.96 13.74 -2.69
CA ARG A 162 12.62 14.99 -2.30
C ARG A 162 13.18 14.84 -0.87
N ALA A 163 13.50 15.96 -0.22
CA ALA A 163 14.03 15.91 1.14
C ALA A 163 12.94 15.48 2.13
N GLY A 164 13.28 14.56 3.03
CA GLY A 164 12.33 13.98 3.99
C GLY A 164 11.20 13.21 3.29
N ASP A 165 10.00 13.27 3.84
CA ASP A 165 8.80 12.61 3.31
C ASP A 165 8.08 13.46 2.25
N SER A 166 8.86 14.24 1.50
CA SER A 166 8.34 15.05 0.39
C SER A 166 8.58 14.35 -0.94
N PHE A 167 7.60 14.42 -1.83
CA PHE A 167 7.67 13.85 -3.17
C PHE A 167 7.18 14.87 -4.18
N ARG A 168 7.85 14.93 -5.33
CA ARG A 168 7.33 15.62 -6.50
C ARG A 168 6.42 14.65 -7.24
N LEU A 169 5.13 14.96 -7.27
CA LEU A 169 4.13 14.22 -8.02
C LEU A 169 3.97 14.90 -9.37
N CYS A 170 4.13 14.12 -10.44
CA CYS A 170 4.00 14.64 -11.79
C CYS A 170 2.56 14.55 -12.29
N CYS A 171 2.19 15.61 -13.00
CA CYS A 171 1.30 15.63 -14.15
C CYS A 171 -0.18 15.40 -13.84
N GLY A 172 -0.94 16.50 -13.80
CA GLY A 172 -2.40 16.43 -13.68
C GLY A 172 -2.86 15.93 -12.31
N LEU A 173 -2.13 16.31 -11.25
CA LEU A 173 -2.59 16.08 -9.89
C LEU A 173 -3.98 16.70 -9.72
N ALA A 174 -4.94 15.89 -9.25
CA ALA A 174 -6.29 16.37 -9.01
C ALA A 174 -6.25 17.51 -7.96
N PRO A 175 -7.05 18.57 -8.12
CA PRO A 175 -7.03 19.72 -7.21
C PRO A 175 -7.41 19.35 -5.77
N ASP A 176 -8.12 18.24 -5.59
CA ASP A 176 -8.57 17.65 -4.34
C ASP A 176 -7.70 16.48 -3.88
N PHE A 177 -6.55 16.24 -4.51
CA PHE A 177 -5.60 15.21 -4.06
C PHE A 177 -5.19 15.47 -2.61
N VAL A 178 -4.88 16.71 -2.28
CA VAL A 178 -4.61 17.14 -0.91
C VAL A 178 -5.88 17.69 -0.30
N VAL A 179 -6.41 17.03 0.73
CA VAL A 179 -7.53 17.57 1.51
C VAL A 179 -6.96 18.66 2.43
N ASN A 180 -7.09 19.92 2.02
CA ASN A 180 -6.77 21.04 2.90
C ASN A 180 -7.73 21.02 4.09
N ALA A 181 -7.24 20.60 5.27
CA ALA A 181 -7.99 20.67 6.53
C ALA A 181 -8.52 22.08 6.85
N ASN A 182 -7.96 23.12 6.19
CA ASN A 182 -8.37 24.52 6.35
C ASN A 182 -9.58 24.96 5.52
N ALA A 183 -10.18 24.09 4.68
CA ALA A 183 -11.37 24.45 3.91
C ALA A 183 -12.70 24.30 4.69
N MET A 184 -12.66 23.80 5.93
CA MET A 184 -13.86 23.58 6.75
C MET A 184 -14.12 24.71 7.77
N THR A 185 -14.13 25.96 7.30
CA THR A 185 -14.76 27.11 7.99
C THR A 185 -15.20 28.05 6.87
N THR A 186 -16.47 28.18 6.50
CA THR A 186 -17.51 28.87 7.28
C THR A 186 -18.83 28.82 6.49
N PRO A 187 -19.95 28.30 7.02
CA PRO A 187 -21.27 28.78 6.61
C PRO A 187 -21.57 30.00 7.45
N GLY A 188 -21.51 31.17 6.81
CA GLY A 188 -21.99 32.41 7.40
C GLY A 188 -23.48 32.26 7.75
N ASN A 189 -23.86 32.80 8.90
CA ASN A 189 -25.26 33.06 9.19
C ASN A 189 -25.49 34.57 8.99
N PRO A 190 -26.52 34.99 8.22
CA PRO A 190 -26.78 36.38 7.85
C PRO A 190 -27.11 37.28 9.03
#